data_AF-A0A954M6S0-F1
#
_entry.id   AF-A0A954M6S0-F1
#
_cell.length_a   1.000
_cell.length_b   1.000
_cell.length_c   1.000
_cell.angle_alpha   90.00
_cell.angle_beta   90.00
_cell.angle_gamma   90.00
#
_symmetry.space_group_name_H-M   'P 1'
#
loop_
_entity.id
_entity.type
_entity.pdbx_description
1 polymer ?
#
loop_
_entity_poly.entity_id
_entity_poly.type
_entity_poly.pdbx_seq_one_letter_code
_entity_poly.pdbx_strand_id
1 'polypeptide(L)'
;MSRSLIFVYGTLMQGECRHHALHDQELVGIARTQPSYRLVDCGTYPGLLEVVVTESDGSEARGESVLGEVWAVTSECLVQLDEVEGVDEGLYARRAIAMQHEFADVCVEAYFYLPDASQLATLPPDWRQRAR
;
A
#
# COMPACT_ATOMS: atom_id res chain seq x y z
N MET A 1 -17.92 -10.72 13.97
CA MET A 1 -16.51 -10.44 13.66
C MET A 1 -16.45 -9.10 12.94
N SER A 2 -15.64 -8.16 13.43
CA SER A 2 -15.39 -6.91 12.73
C SER A 2 -14.60 -7.19 11.45
N ARG A 3 -14.96 -6.49 10.36
CA ARG A 3 -14.18 -6.47 9.12
C ARG A 3 -13.62 -5.07 8.92
N SER A 4 -12.38 -4.98 8.47
CA SER A 4 -11.72 -3.74 8.08
C SER A 4 -11.41 -3.76 6.59
N LEU A 5 -11.20 -2.60 5.99
CA LEU A 5 -10.75 -2.49 4.61
C LEU A 5 -9.25 -2.26 4.57
N ILE A 6 -8.55 -3.10 3.81
CA ILE A 6 -7.12 -2.97 3.55
C ILE A 6 -6.90 -2.73 2.06
N PHE A 7 -6.11 -1.72 1.73
CA PHE A 7 -5.60 -1.45 0.40
C PHE A 7 -4.23 -2.09 0.23
N VAL A 8 -4.09 -2.94 -0.78
CA VAL A 8 -2.84 -3.61 -1.15
C VAL A 8 -2.40 -3.17 -2.54
N TYR A 9 -1.11 -2.94 -2.72
CA TYR A 9 -0.52 -2.30 -3.90
C TYR A 9 0.72 -3.04 -4.42
N GLY A 10 0.91 -4.29 -4.02
CA GLY A 10 2.14 -5.04 -4.23
C GLY A 10 1.97 -6.55 -4.25
N THR A 11 2.86 -7.26 -3.56
CA THR A 11 2.95 -8.72 -3.55
C THR A 11 1.72 -9.45 -2.99
N LEU A 12 0.84 -8.74 -2.29
CA LEU A 12 -0.44 -9.26 -1.77
C LEU A 12 -1.57 -9.22 -2.82
N MET A 13 -1.42 -8.46 -3.92
CA MET A 13 -2.43 -8.37 -4.97
C MET A 13 -2.68 -9.72 -5.65
N GLN A 14 -3.85 -9.89 -6.27
CA GLN A 14 -4.16 -11.11 -7.03
C GLN A 14 -3.08 -11.44 -8.06
N GLY A 15 -2.64 -12.70 -8.05
CA GLY A 15 -1.62 -13.23 -8.97
C GLY A 15 -0.18 -13.04 -8.52
N GLU A 16 0.06 -12.43 -7.37
CA GLU A 16 1.40 -12.24 -6.80
C GLU A 16 1.71 -13.27 -5.69
N CYS A 17 2.99 -13.38 -5.30
CA CYS A 17 3.49 -14.48 -4.47
C CYS A 17 2.89 -14.56 -3.05
N ARG A 18 2.40 -13.44 -2.49
CA ARG A 18 1.81 -13.38 -1.14
C ARG A 18 0.29 -13.36 -1.14
N HIS A 19 -0.35 -13.49 -2.31
CA HIS A 19 -1.82 -13.48 -2.42
C HIS A 19 -2.53 -14.53 -1.53
N HIS A 20 -1.85 -15.65 -1.24
CA HIS A 20 -2.38 -16.70 -0.35
C HIS A 20 -2.79 -16.18 1.04
N ALA A 21 -2.19 -15.09 1.54
CA ALA A 21 -2.56 -14.48 2.81
C ALA A 21 -3.98 -13.88 2.81
N LEU A 22 -4.55 -13.59 1.63
CA LEU A 22 -5.88 -13.04 1.43
C LEU A 22 -6.90 -14.05 0.90
N HIS A 23 -6.56 -15.35 0.83
CA HIS A 23 -7.38 -16.33 0.09
C HIS A 23 -8.83 -16.50 0.61
N ASP A 24 -9.05 -16.33 1.92
CA ASP A 24 -10.36 -16.40 2.58
C ASP A 24 -11.04 -15.03 2.74
N GLN A 25 -10.46 -13.98 2.15
CA GLN A 25 -10.93 -12.61 2.29
C GLN A 25 -11.71 -12.17 1.05
N GLU A 26 -12.41 -11.05 1.16
CA GLU A 26 -13.30 -10.59 0.10
C GLU A 26 -12.69 -9.42 -0.66
N LEU A 27 -12.46 -9.59 -1.96
CA LEU A 27 -12.05 -8.48 -2.83
C LEU A 27 -13.25 -7.55 -3.02
N VAL A 28 -13.11 -6.30 -2.57
CA VAL A 28 -14.14 -5.27 -2.74
C VAL A 28 -14.01 -4.61 -4.10
N GLY A 29 -12.78 -4.37 -4.57
CA GLY A 29 -12.55 -3.83 -5.90
C GLY A 29 -11.15 -3.30 -6.14
N ILE A 30 -10.92 -2.83 -7.36
CA ILE A 30 -9.71 -2.11 -7.76
C ILE A 30 -9.86 -0.65 -7.35
N ALA A 31 -8.83 -0.06 -6.74
CA ALA A 31 -8.89 1.30 -6.23
C ALA A 31 -7.61 2.09 -6.51
N ARG A 32 -7.73 3.41 -6.38
CA ARG A 32 -6.60 4.35 -6.47
C ARG A 32 -6.52 5.21 -5.22
N THR A 33 -5.30 5.50 -4.80
CA THR A 33 -5.02 6.44 -3.73
C THR A 33 -5.17 7.89 -4.22
N GLN A 34 -5.29 8.84 -3.31
CA GLN A 34 -5.03 10.26 -3.62
C GLN A 34 -3.62 10.44 -4.20
N PRO A 35 -3.34 11.51 -4.97
CA PRO A 35 -2.05 11.71 -5.63
C PRO A 35 -1.01 12.29 -4.65
N SER A 36 -0.87 11.62 -3.51
CA SER A 36 -0.01 12.02 -2.39
C SER A 36 0.95 10.91 -1.99
N TYR A 37 1.08 9.86 -2.81
CA TYR A 37 1.86 8.67 -2.47
C TYR A 37 2.85 8.30 -3.57
N ARG A 38 3.86 7.51 -3.23
CA ARG A 38 4.81 6.94 -4.20
C ARG A 38 5.15 5.51 -3.84
N LEU A 39 5.43 4.72 -4.87
CA LEU A 39 6.00 3.39 -4.71
C LEU A 39 7.52 3.44 -4.90
N VAL A 40 8.24 2.72 -4.06
CA VAL A 40 9.69 2.52 -4.17
C VAL A 40 10.03 1.05 -4.24
N ASP A 41 11.12 0.75 -4.93
CA ASP A 41 11.65 -0.60 -5.06
C ASP A 41 12.51 -0.98 -3.85
N CYS A 42 11.97 -1.85 -3.00
CA CYS A 42 12.73 -2.43 -1.89
C CYS A 42 13.39 -3.77 -2.29
N GLY A 43 13.50 -4.05 -3.59
CA GLY A 43 14.05 -5.27 -4.18
C GLY A 43 12.95 -6.29 -4.49
N THR A 44 12.58 -7.12 -3.51
CA THR A 44 11.59 -8.19 -3.71
C THR A 44 10.13 -7.76 -3.52
N TYR A 45 9.91 -6.55 -3.01
CA TYR A 45 8.59 -6.02 -2.65
C TYR A 45 8.56 -4.49 -2.80
N PRO A 46 7.38 -3.88 -3.00
CA PRO A 46 7.27 -2.42 -3.06
C PRO A 46 7.10 -1.80 -1.67
N GLY A 47 7.69 -0.63 -1.47
CA GLY A 47 7.39 0.25 -0.34
C GLY A 47 6.45 1.36 -0.75
N LEU A 48 5.37 1.60 0.01
CA LEU A 48 4.53 2.79 -0.15
C LEU A 48 5.01 3.90 0.78
N LEU A 49 5.22 5.08 0.21
CA LEU A 49 5.61 6.30 0.91
C LEU A 49 4.54 7.38 0.74
N GLU A 50 4.30 8.14 1.80
CA GLU A 50 3.52 9.38 1.71
C GLU A 50 4.44 10.54 1.33
N VAL A 51 4.01 11.31 0.34
CA VAL A 51 4.72 12.46 -0.19
C VAL A 51 4.15 13.71 0.44
N VAL A 52 4.90 14.29 1.38
CA VAL A 52 4.58 15.59 1.94
C VAL A 52 5.21 16.65 1.05
N VAL A 53 4.40 17.35 0.26
CA VAL A 53 4.85 18.53 -0.47
C VAL A 53 4.94 19.69 0.53
N THR A 54 6.14 20.01 0.96
CA THR A 54 6.39 21.28 1.65
C THR A 54 6.68 22.35 0.60
N GLU A 55 5.78 23.35 0.49
CA GLU A 55 5.89 24.53 -0.39
C GLU A 55 7.26 25.26 -0.34
N SER A 56 8.08 24.97 0.67
CA SER A 56 9.37 25.61 0.93
C SER A 56 10.58 24.90 0.31
N ASP A 57 10.44 23.63 -0.09
CA ASP A 57 11.52 22.90 -0.72
C ASP A 57 11.18 22.82 -2.22
N GLY A 58 11.93 23.53 -3.07
CA GLY A 58 11.73 23.57 -4.52
C GLY A 58 11.88 22.21 -5.23
N SER A 59 11.76 21.10 -4.49
CA SER A 59 11.67 19.75 -5.00
C SER A 59 10.36 19.55 -5.76
N GLU A 60 10.48 19.14 -7.02
CA GLU A 60 9.35 18.73 -7.86
C GLU A 60 8.83 17.34 -7.48
N ALA A 61 9.02 16.93 -6.22
CA ALA A 61 8.70 15.60 -5.75
C ALA A 61 7.18 15.50 -5.58
N ARG A 62 6.43 15.38 -6.68
CA ARG A 62 4.96 15.25 -6.70
C ARG A 62 4.54 13.85 -6.27
N GLY A 63 3.52 13.75 -5.42
CA GLY A 63 2.85 12.48 -5.17
C GLY A 63 2.10 11.99 -6.40
N GLU A 64 1.83 10.69 -6.44
CA GLU A 64 1.12 9.99 -7.51
C GLU A 64 -0.01 9.15 -6.94
N SER A 65 -1.00 8.84 -7.79
CA SER A 65 -2.11 7.96 -7.44
C SER A 65 -1.71 6.51 -7.68
N VAL A 66 -1.47 5.78 -6.60
CA VAL A 66 -1.09 4.37 -6.63
C VAL A 66 -2.33 3.51 -6.92
N LEU A 67 -2.19 2.58 -7.87
CA LEU A 67 -3.21 1.58 -8.21
C LEU A 67 -3.02 0.34 -7.33
N GLY A 68 -4.13 -0.19 -6.83
CA GLY A 68 -4.13 -1.41 -6.02
C GLY A 68 -5.51 -2.01 -5.88
N GLU A 69 -5.66 -2.86 -4.87
CA GLU A 69 -6.87 -3.62 -4.59
C GLU A 69 -7.32 -3.34 -3.16
N VAL A 70 -8.63 -3.13 -2.96
CA VAL A 70 -9.23 -3.02 -1.63
C VAL A 70 -9.88 -4.34 -1.27
N TRP A 71 -9.53 -4.86 -0.10
CA TRP A 71 -10.01 -6.12 0.44
C TRP A 71 -10.72 -5.88 1.77
N ALA A 72 -11.86 -6.54 1.97
CA ALA A 72 -12.52 -6.63 3.26
C ALA A 72 -11.96 -7.85 4.00
N VAL A 73 -11.26 -7.57 5.10
CA VAL A 73 -10.50 -8.56 5.85
C VAL A 73 -10.99 -8.69 7.28
N THR A 74 -10.93 -9.89 7.84
CA THR A 74 -11.21 -10.11 9.26
C THR A 74 -10.08 -9.58 10.13
N SER A 75 -10.38 -9.28 11.39
CA SER A 75 -9.35 -8.88 12.36
C SER A 75 -8.26 -9.95 12.54
N GLU A 76 -8.57 -11.24 12.39
CA GLU A 76 -7.59 -12.33 12.45
C GLU A 76 -6.64 -12.31 11.25
N CYS A 77 -7.18 -12.07 10.04
CA CYS A 77 -6.37 -11.92 8.84
C CYS A 77 -5.47 -10.68 8.94
N LEU A 78 -5.99 -9.56 9.47
CA LEU A 78 -5.20 -8.35 9.69
C LEU A 78 -3.96 -8.60 10.56
N VAL A 79 -4.08 -9.38 11.64
CA VAL A 79 -2.94 -9.74 12.49
C VAL A 79 -1.91 -10.56 11.71
N GLN A 80 -2.36 -11.51 10.89
CA GLN A 80 -1.45 -12.30 10.05
C GLN A 80 -0.74 -11.44 8.99
N LEU A 81 -1.45 -10.47 8.41
CA LEU A 81 -0.85 -9.54 7.45
C LEU A 81 0.18 -8.62 8.12
N ASP A 82 -0.06 -8.19 9.36
CA ASP A 82 0.90 -7.41 10.15
C ASP A 82 2.20 -8.20 10.38
N GLU A 83 2.09 -9.51 10.65
CA GLU A 83 3.25 -10.41 10.77
C GLU A 83 3.99 -10.59 9.43
N VAL A 84 3.25 -10.80 8.33
CA VAL A 84 3.83 -10.99 6.98
C VAL A 84 4.58 -9.75 6.49
N GLU A 85 4.04 -8.57 6.79
CA GLU A 85 4.67 -7.29 6.43
C GLU A 85 5.68 -6.80 7.48
N GLY A 86 5.95 -7.56 8.55
CA GLY A 86 6.97 -7.21 9.54
C GLY A 86 6.66 -5.92 10.29
N VAL A 87 5.40 -5.70 10.67
CA VAL A 87 4.98 -4.50 11.41
C VAL A 87 5.66 -4.42 12.78
N ASP A 88 5.76 -5.55 13.49
CA ASP A 88 6.46 -5.62 14.78
C ASP A 88 7.98 -5.40 14.64
N GLU A 89 8.52 -5.73 13.46
CA GLU A 89 9.94 -5.52 13.12
C GLU A 89 10.24 -4.08 12.68
N GLY A 90 9.21 -3.23 12.57
CA GLY A 90 9.35 -1.84 12.12
C GLY A 90 9.67 -1.71 10.63
N LEU A 91 9.35 -2.72 9.81
CA LEU A 91 9.52 -2.66 8.35
C LEU A 91 8.40 -1.86 7.69
N TYR A 92 7.16 -2.12 8.12
CA TYR A 92 5.97 -1.39 7.69
C TYR A 92 5.15 -0.91 8.89
N ALA A 93 4.35 0.13 8.67
CA ALA A 93 3.28 0.50 9.60
C ALA A 93 1.94 0.45 8.88
N ARG A 94 0.96 -0.22 9.48
CA ARG A 94 -0.43 -0.12 9.04
C ARG A 94 -1.03 1.20 9.51
N ARG A 95 -1.54 2.01 8.57
CA ARG A 95 -2.18 3.30 8.84
C ARG A 95 -3.32 3.54 7.86
N ALA A 96 -4.20 4.48 8.18
CA ALA A 96 -5.22 4.94 7.25
C ALA A 96 -4.58 5.56 6.00
N ILE A 97 -5.18 5.31 4.83
CA ILE A 97 -4.75 5.85 3.54
C ILE A 97 -5.88 6.62 2.88
N ALA A 98 -5.55 7.77 2.27
CA ALA A 98 -6.52 8.56 1.54
C ALA A 98 -6.76 7.97 0.13
N MET A 99 -8.01 7.62 -0.16
CA MET A 99 -8.41 6.99 -1.40
C MET A 99 -9.19 7.96 -2.31
N GLN A 100 -9.36 7.58 -3.58
CA GLN A 100 -10.19 8.28 -4.55
C GLN A 100 -11.52 7.55 -4.80
N HIS A 101 -12.47 8.26 -5.40
CA HIS A 101 -13.74 7.73 -5.90
C HIS A 101 -14.55 6.99 -4.83
N GLU A 102 -14.91 5.74 -5.09
CA GLU A 102 -15.82 4.90 -4.29
C GLU A 102 -15.30 4.65 -2.86
N PHE A 103 -14.01 4.87 -2.61
CA PHE A 103 -13.37 4.68 -1.32
C PHE A 103 -12.97 5.99 -0.63
N ALA A 104 -13.28 7.16 -1.22
CA ALA A 104 -12.81 8.45 -0.72
C ALA A 104 -13.28 8.78 0.71
N ASP A 105 -14.50 8.39 1.06
CA ASP A 105 -15.12 8.65 2.36
C ASP A 105 -15.13 7.40 3.28
N VAL A 106 -14.32 6.39 2.93
CA VAL A 106 -14.27 5.13 3.67
C VAL A 106 -12.94 5.01 4.39
N CYS A 107 -12.96 4.53 5.64
CA CYS A 107 -11.73 4.20 6.35
C CYS A 107 -11.09 2.97 5.72
N VAL A 108 -10.00 3.19 4.98
CA VAL A 108 -9.17 2.14 4.37
C VAL A 108 -7.78 2.25 4.97
N GLU A 109 -7.21 1.12 5.36
CA GLU A 109 -5.84 1.02 5.86
C GLU A 109 -4.88 0.55 4.76
N ALA A 110 -3.61 0.88 4.87
CA ALA A 110 -2.54 0.36 4.03
C ALA A 110 -1.25 0.21 4.84
N TYR A 111 -0.31 -0.57 4.31
CA TYR A 111 1.03 -0.69 4.86
C TYR A 111 1.92 0.42 4.29
N PHE A 112 2.63 1.15 5.15
CA PHE A 112 3.57 2.20 4.78
C PHE A 112 4.99 1.77 5.12
N TYR A 113 5.91 1.90 4.17
CA TYR A 113 7.31 1.54 4.38
C TYR A 113 7.95 2.54 5.35
N LEU A 114 8.64 2.04 6.36
CA LEU A 114 9.26 2.84 7.42
C LEU A 114 10.75 3.13 7.24
N PRO A 115 11.58 2.20 6.72
CA PRO A 115 13.00 2.47 6.55
C PRO A 115 13.29 3.63 5.60
N ASP A 116 14.51 4.14 5.69
CA ASP A 116 14.96 5.21 4.79
C ASP A 116 14.91 4.75 3.33
N ALA A 117 14.10 5.46 2.55
CA ALA A 117 13.89 5.18 1.13
C ALA A 117 14.60 6.20 0.22
N SER A 118 15.48 7.05 0.78
CA SER A 118 16.12 8.14 0.04
C SER A 118 16.98 7.67 -1.15
N GLN A 119 17.51 6.44 -1.05
CA GLN A 119 18.36 5.81 -2.07
C GLN A 119 17.61 4.79 -2.94
N LEU A 120 16.31 4.55 -2.67
CA LEU A 120 15.54 3.55 -3.40
C LEU A 120 15.02 4.13 -4.72
N ALA A 121 14.97 3.27 -5.74
CA ALA A 121 14.41 3.65 -7.02
C ALA A 121 12.89 3.79 -6.91
N THR A 122 12.33 4.83 -7.53
CA THR A 122 10.87 4.97 -7.66
C THR A 122 10.33 3.94 -8.63
N LEU A 123 9.21 3.32 -8.27
CA LEU A 123 8.46 2.42 -9.12
C LEU A 123 7.29 3.13 -9.79
N PRO A 124 6.79 2.61 -10.93
CA PRO A 124 5.52 3.06 -11.48
C PRO A 124 4.41 2.98 -10.41
N PRO A 125 3.37 3.85 -10.48
CA PRO A 125 2.25 3.84 -9.53
C PRO A 125 1.38 2.58 -9.62
N ASP A 126 1.69 1.67 -10.54
CA ASP A 126 1.11 0.35 -10.67
C ASP A 126 2.22 -0.69 -10.60
N TRP A 127 2.27 -1.45 -9.50
CA TRP A 127 3.26 -2.50 -9.27
C TRP A 127 3.29 -3.55 -10.38
N ARG A 128 2.19 -3.77 -11.11
CA ARG A 128 2.15 -4.72 -12.22
C ARG A 128 2.90 -4.22 -13.46
N GLN A 129 3.21 -2.94 -13.53
CA GLN A 129 3.99 -2.32 -14.62
C GLN A 129 5.50 -2.31 -14.36
N ARG A 130 5.98 -2.90 -13.26
CA ARG A 130 7.41 -3.05 -13.00
C ARG A 130 8.08 -3.82 -14.13
N ALA A 131 9.29 -3.41 -14.52
CA ALA A 131 10.09 -4.17 -15.47
C ALA A 131 10.35 -5.57 -14.90
N ARG A 132 9.97 -6.62 -15.63
CA ARG A 132 10.25 -8.02 -15.29
C ARG A 132 11.61 -8.45 -15.81
#